data_AF-A0A1C4Y3A6-F1
#
_entry.id   AF-A0A1C4Y3A6-F1
#
_cell.length_a   1.000
_cell.length_b   1.000
_cell.length_c   1.000
_cell.angle_alpha   90.00
_cell.angle_beta   90.00
_cell.angle_gamma   90.00
#
_symmetry.space_group_name_H-M   'P 1'
#
loop_
_entity.id
_entity.type
_entity.pdbx_description
1 polymer ?
#
loop_
_entity_poly.entity_id
_entity_poly.type
_entity_poly.pdbx_seq_one_letter_code
_entity_poly.pdbx_strand_id
1 'polypeptide(L)'
;MTASVLQWLGGGAMAVAAGFLAVSLPRRRARAEGRRVAWSSARAAIHDATVSRDASPAAVPEAERLLARAELLAAAGGGADAARAAAEHARRADGLWRAGR
;
A
#
# COMPACT_ATOMS: atom_id res chain seq x y z
N MET A 1 -11.55 34.66 41.02
CA MET A 1 -10.18 34.19 40.72
C MET A 1 -10.13 32.87 39.94
N THR A 2 -11.24 32.19 39.68
CA THR A 2 -11.30 30.90 38.97
C THR A 2 -11.34 31.02 37.44
N ALA A 3 -11.95 32.08 36.90
CA ALA A 3 -12.11 32.27 35.45
C ALA A 3 -10.77 32.45 34.70
N SER A 4 -9.80 33.17 35.29
CA SER A 4 -8.47 33.38 34.67
C SER A 4 -7.66 32.10 34.53
N VAL A 5 -7.72 31.20 35.52
CA VAL A 5 -6.98 29.93 35.50
C VAL A 5 -7.57 29.00 34.44
N LEU A 6 -8.90 28.97 34.32
CA LEU A 6 -9.59 28.19 33.31
C LEU A 6 -9.23 28.64 31.88
N GLN A 7 -9.08 29.94 31.68
CA GLN A 7 -8.71 30.53 30.39
C GLN A 7 -7.25 30.21 30.00
N TRP A 8 -6.34 30.22 30.97
CA TRP A 8 -4.95 29.79 30.78
C TRP A 8 -4.83 28.30 30.48
N LEU A 9 -5.58 27.46 31.20
CA LEU A 9 -5.62 26.02 30.95
C LEU A 9 -6.24 25.70 29.58
N GLY A 10 -7.31 26.39 29.20
CA GLY A 10 -7.92 26.27 27.88
C GLY A 10 -6.96 26.66 26.76
N GLY A 11 -6.26 27.79 26.90
CA GLY A 11 -5.26 28.25 25.95
C GLY A 11 -4.07 27.28 25.82
N GLY A 12 -3.54 26.80 26.95
CA GLY A 12 -2.47 25.81 26.98
C GLY A 12 -2.88 24.49 26.34
N ALA A 13 -4.07 23.98 26.68
CA ALA A 13 -4.61 22.76 26.08
C ALA A 13 -4.82 22.90 24.57
N MET A 14 -5.34 24.04 24.10
CA MET A 14 -5.50 24.34 22.68
C MET A 14 -4.15 24.39 21.95
N ALA A 15 -3.13 25.01 22.55
CA ALA A 15 -1.79 25.08 21.97
C ALA A 15 -1.14 23.69 21.86
N VAL A 16 -1.26 22.86 22.90
CA VAL A 16 -0.79 21.47 22.88
C VAL A 16 -1.54 20.64 21.85
N ALA A 17 -2.87 20.77 21.79
CA ALA A 17 -3.69 20.07 20.80
C ALA A 17 -3.32 20.49 19.36
N ALA A 18 -3.10 21.78 19.11
CA ALA A 18 -2.68 22.30 17.82
C ALA A 18 -1.30 21.76 17.41
N GLY A 19 -0.32 21.79 18.31
CA GLY A 19 1.00 21.20 18.06
C GLY A 19 0.93 19.69 17.83
N PHE A 20 0.11 18.99 18.60
CA PHE A 20 -0.10 17.56 18.45
C PHE A 20 -0.75 17.20 17.11
N LEU A 21 -1.77 17.95 16.67
CA LEU A 21 -2.39 17.78 15.36
C LEU A 21 -1.40 18.07 14.23
N ALA A 22 -0.61 19.14 14.36
CA ALA A 22 0.38 19.55 13.37
C ALA A 22 1.44 18.46 13.10
N VAL A 23 1.81 17.66 14.11
CA VAL A 23 2.74 16.54 13.95
C VAL A 23 2.03 15.25 13.50
N SER A 24 0.82 15.00 13.98
CA SER A 24 0.11 13.73 13.78
C SER A 24 -0.51 13.61 12.38
N LEU A 25 -1.08 14.71 11.86
CA LEU A 25 -1.73 14.75 10.55
C LEU A 25 -0.79 14.42 9.37
N PRO A 26 0.41 15.04 9.23
CA PRO A 26 1.30 14.74 8.12
C PRO A 26 1.80 13.29 8.16
N ARG A 27 2.04 12.72 9.34
CA ARG A 27 2.41 11.30 9.48
C ARG A 27 1.29 10.36 9.03
N ARG A 28 0.02 10.71 9.30
CA ARG A 28 -1.14 9.94 8.82
C ARG A 28 -1.31 10.08 7.30
N ARG A 29 -1.11 11.27 6.75
CA ARG A 29 -1.15 11.51 5.29
C ARG A 29 -0.06 10.75 4.56
N ALA A 30 1.19 10.81 5.02
CA ALA A 30 2.31 10.07 4.44
C ALA A 30 2.06 8.55 4.41
N ARG A 31 1.44 7.99 5.47
CA ARG A 31 1.04 6.57 5.47
C ARG A 31 -0.10 6.26 4.51
N ALA A 32 -1.08 7.15 4.38
CA ALA A 32 -2.19 6.98 3.43
C ALA A 32 -1.71 7.08 1.97
N GLU A 33 -0.81 8.02 1.68
CA GLU A 33 -0.16 8.16 0.38
C GLU A 33 0.73 6.95 0.07
N GLY A 34 1.56 6.51 1.02
CA GLY A 34 2.38 5.31 0.87
C GLY A 34 1.55 4.06 0.57
N ARG A 35 0.35 3.94 1.16
CA ARG A 35 -0.59 2.87 0.83
C ARG A 35 -1.12 2.99 -0.60
N ARG A 36 -1.49 4.20 -1.05
CA ARG A 36 -1.98 4.42 -2.42
C ARG A 36 -0.90 4.09 -3.45
N VAL A 37 0.33 4.56 -3.23
CA VAL A 37 1.49 4.29 -4.09
C VAL A 37 1.83 2.81 -4.12
N ALA A 38 1.82 2.13 -2.97
CA ALA A 38 2.03 0.69 -2.93
C ALA A 38 0.93 -0.08 -3.69
N TRP A 39 -0.32 0.36 -3.59
CA TRP A 39 -1.42 -0.27 -4.34
C TRP A 39 -1.41 0.04 -5.83
N SER A 40 -0.96 1.23 -6.25
CA SER A 40 -0.79 1.53 -7.67
C SER A 40 0.34 0.70 -8.27
N SER A 41 1.48 0.56 -7.56
CA SER A 41 2.58 -0.28 -8.03
C SER A 41 2.23 -1.76 -8.05
N ALA A 42 1.45 -2.25 -7.07
CA ALA A 42 0.95 -3.62 -7.08
C ALA A 42 0.04 -3.91 -8.28
N ARG A 43 -0.90 -3.00 -8.59
CA ARG A 43 -1.78 -3.15 -9.77
C ARG A 43 -1.00 -3.11 -11.08
N ALA A 44 0.00 -2.22 -11.19
CA ALA A 44 0.87 -2.17 -12.35
C ALA A 44 1.63 -3.49 -12.53
N ALA A 45 2.22 -4.03 -11.45
CA ALA A 45 2.94 -5.30 -11.50
C ALA A 45 2.04 -6.49 -11.88
N ILE A 46 0.81 -6.55 -11.35
CA ILE A 46 -0.17 -7.58 -11.74
C ILE A 46 -0.50 -7.47 -13.22
N HIS A 47 -0.75 -6.25 -13.72
CA HIS A 47 -1.06 -6.03 -15.13
C HIS A 47 0.10 -6.44 -16.04
N ASP A 48 1.34 -6.04 -15.72
CA ASP A 48 2.53 -6.45 -16.46
C ASP A 48 2.68 -7.98 -16.48
N ALA A 49 2.42 -8.63 -15.35
CA ALA A 49 2.46 -10.08 -15.24
C ALA A 49 1.37 -10.75 -16.11
N THR A 50 0.15 -10.20 -16.16
CA THR A 50 -0.90 -10.66 -17.08
C THR A 50 -0.48 -10.53 -18.54
N VAL A 51 0.14 -9.41 -18.92
CA VAL A 51 0.66 -9.22 -20.29
C VAL A 51 1.74 -10.25 -20.61
N SER A 52 2.66 -10.52 -19.69
CA SER A 52 3.68 -11.55 -19.88
C SER A 52 3.12 -12.96 -19.99
N ARG A 53 2.06 -13.28 -19.23
CA ARG A 53 1.31 -14.54 -19.36
C ARG A 53 0.72 -14.66 -20.75
N ASP A 54 0.00 -13.64 -21.20
CA ASP A 54 -0.69 -13.65 -22.50
C ASP A 54 0.30 -13.67 -23.68
N ALA A 55 1.52 -13.18 -23.47
CA ALA A 55 2.62 -13.24 -24.44
C ALA A 55 3.47 -14.52 -24.35
N SER A 56 3.27 -15.38 -23.35
CA SER A 56 4.05 -16.61 -23.20
C SER A 56 3.36 -17.78 -23.91
N PRO A 57 4.04 -18.49 -24.82
CA PRO A 57 3.48 -19.68 -25.45
C PRO A 57 3.40 -20.88 -24.51
N ALA A 58 4.09 -20.85 -23.36
CA ALA A 58 4.18 -21.94 -22.42
C ALA A 58 3.40 -21.65 -21.13
N ALA A 59 2.51 -22.57 -20.75
CA ALA A 59 1.86 -22.53 -19.46
C ALA A 59 2.84 -22.93 -18.35
N VAL A 60 3.17 -22.00 -17.45
CA VAL A 60 4.05 -22.24 -16.29
C VAL A 60 3.18 -22.30 -15.02
N PRO A 61 2.86 -23.49 -14.48
CA PRO A 61 1.88 -23.64 -13.39
C PRO A 61 2.29 -22.94 -12.08
N GLU A 62 3.58 -22.72 -11.87
CA GLU A 62 4.08 -21.96 -10.74
C GLU A 62 3.84 -20.45 -10.90
N ALA A 63 4.03 -19.91 -12.11
CA ALA A 63 3.74 -18.52 -12.42
C ALA A 63 2.25 -18.22 -12.29
N GLU A 64 1.39 -19.10 -12.78
CA GLU A 64 -0.07 -18.99 -12.63
C GLU A 64 -0.50 -18.95 -11.15
N ARG A 65 0.08 -19.82 -10.32
CA ARG A 65 -0.20 -19.85 -8.88
C ARG A 65 0.24 -18.57 -8.17
N LEU A 66 1.38 -18.01 -8.57
CA LEU A 66 1.88 -16.75 -8.03
C LEU A 66 0.99 -15.57 -8.44
N LEU A 67 0.57 -15.51 -9.71
CA LEU A 67 -0.34 -14.46 -10.19
C LEU A 67 -1.70 -14.55 -9.49
N ALA A 68 -2.30 -15.74 -9.38
CA ALA A 68 -3.55 -15.94 -8.68
C ALA A 68 -3.46 -15.49 -7.20
N ARG A 69 -2.32 -15.72 -6.54
CA ARG A 69 -2.09 -15.26 -5.16
C ARG A 69 -1.95 -13.75 -5.07
N ALA A 70 -1.31 -13.11 -6.04
CA ALA A 70 -1.25 -11.65 -6.14
C ALA A 70 -2.64 -11.03 -6.33
N GLU A 71 -3.47 -11.63 -7.18
CA GLU A 71 -4.86 -11.21 -7.43
C GLU A 71 -5.74 -11.38 -6.18
N LEU A 72 -5.61 -12.49 -5.45
CA LEU A 72 -6.31 -12.70 -4.19
C LEU A 72 -5.95 -11.65 -3.14
N LEU A 73 -4.66 -11.31 -3.01
CA LEU A 73 -4.22 -10.23 -2.12
C LEU A 73 -4.79 -8.88 -2.56
N ALA A 74 -4.84 -8.63 -3.87
CA ALA A 74 -5.43 -7.42 -4.43
C ALA A 74 -6.94 -7.32 -4.17
N ALA A 75 -7.67 -8.42 -4.29
CA ALA A 75 -9.10 -8.51 -4.03
C ALA A 75 -9.44 -8.37 -2.54
N ALA A 76 -8.65 -8.98 -1.66
CA ALA A 76 -8.82 -8.86 -0.21
C ALA A 76 -8.71 -7.39 0.26
N GLY A 77 -7.87 -6.61 -0.43
CA GLY A 77 -7.54 -5.26 0.00
C GLY A 77 -6.73 -5.28 1.32
N GLY A 78 -5.96 -4.23 1.58
CA GLY A 78 -5.08 -4.24 2.74
C GLY A 78 -4.18 -3.03 2.87
N GLY A 79 -3.27 -3.11 3.84
CA GLY A 79 -2.23 -2.12 4.09
C GLY A 79 -1.16 -2.12 3.00
N ALA A 80 -0.18 -1.22 3.16
CA ALA A 80 0.95 -1.10 2.24
C ALA A 80 1.78 -2.41 2.15
N ASP A 81 1.86 -3.19 3.22
CA ASP A 81 2.61 -4.45 3.23
C ASP A 81 1.91 -5.53 2.38
N ALA A 82 0.58 -5.62 2.44
CA ALA A 82 -0.20 -6.51 1.58
C ALA A 82 -0.04 -6.14 0.10
N ALA A 83 -0.04 -4.85 -0.21
CA ALA A 83 0.21 -4.36 -1.57
C ALA A 83 1.63 -4.72 -2.05
N ARG A 84 2.66 -4.57 -1.20
CA ARG A 84 4.03 -4.98 -1.54
C ARG A 84 4.13 -6.49 -1.78
N ALA A 85 3.49 -7.31 -0.95
CA ALA A 85 3.45 -8.75 -1.13
C ALA A 85 2.77 -9.15 -2.45
N ALA A 86 1.64 -8.51 -2.80
CA ALA A 86 0.99 -8.72 -4.09
C ALA A 86 1.91 -8.36 -5.27
N ALA A 87 2.58 -7.21 -5.20
CA ALA A 87 3.53 -6.76 -6.22
C ALA A 87 4.74 -7.71 -6.37
N GLU A 88 5.20 -8.31 -5.28
CA GLU A 88 6.32 -9.25 -5.30
C GLU A 88 5.91 -10.58 -5.94
N HIS A 89 4.74 -11.11 -5.59
CA HIS A 89 4.19 -12.32 -6.23
C HIS A 89 4.01 -12.12 -7.74
N ALA A 90 3.45 -10.99 -8.16
CA ALA A 90 3.28 -10.67 -9.57
C ALA A 90 4.63 -10.57 -10.31
N ARG A 91 5.63 -9.90 -9.73
CA ARG A 91 6.97 -9.79 -10.33
C ARG A 91 7.69 -11.13 -10.46
N ARG A 92 7.53 -12.05 -9.50
CA ARG A 92 8.09 -13.40 -9.61
C ARG A 92 7.39 -14.21 -10.71
N ALA A 93 6.07 -14.11 -10.83
CA ALA A 93 5.32 -14.75 -11.91
C ALA A 93 5.80 -14.26 -13.28
N ASP A 94 5.91 -12.94 -13.44
CA ASP A 94 6.44 -12.30 -14.64
C ASP A 94 7.87 -12.75 -14.98
N GLY A 95 8.75 -12.85 -13.98
CA GLY A 95 10.09 -13.40 -14.16
C GLY A 95 10.11 -14.84 -14.69
N LEU A 96 9.19 -15.69 -14.24
CA LEU A 96 9.07 -17.07 -14.72
C LEU A 96 8.57 -17.14 -16.17
N TRP A 97 7.57 -16.33 -16.55
CA TRP A 97 7.11 -16.29 -17.94
C TRP A 97 8.15 -15.71 -18.90
N ARG A 98 8.93 -14.72 -18.44
CA ARG A 98 10.04 -14.16 -19.24
C ARG A 98 11.21 -15.13 -19.38
N ALA A 99 11.46 -15.98 -18.39
CA ALA A 99 12.48 -17.02 -18.48
C ALA A 99 12.06 -18.20 -19.38
N GLY A 100 10.75 -18.43 -19.53
CA GLY A 100 10.18 -19.48 -20.38
C GLY A 100 9.78 -19.04 -21.79
N ARG A 101 10.00 -17.76 -22.14
CA ARG A 101 9.78 -17.20 -23.48
C ARG A 101 11.03 -17.35 -24.34
#